data_AF-A0A1E5WCK2-F1
#
_entry.id   AF-A0A1E5WCK2-F1
#
_cell.length_a   1.000
_cell.length_b   1.000
_cell.length_c   1.000
_cell.angle_alpha   90.00
_cell.angle_beta   90.00
_cell.angle_gamma   90.00
#
_symmetry.space_group_name_H-M   'P 1'
#
loop_
_entity.id
_entity.type
_entity.pdbx_description
1 polymer ?
#
loop_
_entity_poly.entity_id
_entity_poly.type
_entity_poly.pdbx_seq_one_letter_code
_entity_poly.pdbx_strand_id
1 'polypeptide(L)'
;MDIFPEDTVSSATSSPASSLYSPSPHPHGYGAWVQELSHNQQGVRLINLLYQCAAEVAAGAFDRANYYLEQITQLASLDAPHTLQRLAAVFADALARKLLNLVPGLSRALLSTANSAEAHLIPAARRHLFDMLPFMKLAYLTTNHAILEAMEGEKFVHVVDLSGPAANTVQWIALFHAFRARRGGPPHLRITAVHDSKEFLANMAGVLAKEAEAFDIPFQFSAVEGRLDELDPDALRHVLRVRSGEALAMSVVAQLHRLLAADDAGRRHVPGSSCLTPLQIIARSSPSSFGELLERELNTRLQLSPGDSSSVVSSLSPQSPAQAQQRPAAAKLGSFLQAVRALSPKIMVVAEPEANHNAATFLERCLERASAAHRCAAERARAERLVLGEEIRGVVAREGAERKERHERLAQWGRRMEAAGMERVGMSYGGMMEARKLLQSLGWGELYGVVHDARGEAFFFCWHRKPLYSVSAWRPAVCRHSGGRLVGS
;
A
#
# COMPACT_ATOMS: atom_id res chain seq x y z
N MET A 1 67.93 -41.80 -18.44
CA MET A 1 69.10 -41.01 -18.84
C MET A 1 68.86 -39.59 -18.40
N ASP A 2 69.53 -39.00 -17.43
CA ASP A 2 70.42 -39.42 -16.33
C ASP A 2 70.50 -38.16 -15.45
N ILE A 3 70.27 -38.28 -14.14
CA ILE A 3 71.28 -38.14 -13.08
C ILE A 3 71.67 -36.67 -12.78
N PHE A 4 71.53 -36.32 -11.48
CA PHE A 4 71.97 -35.09 -10.81
C PHE A 4 73.47 -34.79 -10.99
N PRO A 5 73.95 -33.62 -10.54
CA PRO A 5 74.77 -33.68 -9.31
C PRO A 5 74.56 -32.52 -8.31
N GLU A 6 74.93 -32.84 -7.07
CA GLU A 6 75.09 -31.98 -5.88
C GLU A 6 76.36 -31.12 -5.92
N ASP A 7 76.50 -30.29 -4.86
CA ASP A 7 77.71 -29.69 -4.24
C ASP A 7 77.69 -28.15 -4.24
N THR A 8 78.08 -27.38 -3.21
CA THR A 8 78.43 -27.53 -1.80
C THR A 8 78.65 -26.12 -1.21
N VAL A 9 78.39 -25.95 0.10
CA VAL A 9 79.13 -25.17 1.12
C VAL A 9 79.14 -23.61 1.16
N SER A 10 78.82 -23.14 2.37
CA SER A 10 78.76 -21.80 2.98
C SER A 10 80.07 -20.99 3.08
N SER A 11 79.94 -19.65 3.25
CA SER A 11 80.70 -18.89 4.27
C SER A 11 80.11 -17.48 4.51
N ALA A 12 80.04 -17.11 5.79
CA ALA A 12 79.54 -15.85 6.37
C ALA A 12 80.57 -14.70 6.23
N THR A 13 80.19 -13.42 6.25
CA THR A 13 80.04 -12.56 7.46
C THR A 13 79.77 -11.12 6.96
N SER A 14 78.83 -10.33 7.49
CA SER A 14 79.01 -9.45 8.65
C SER A 14 77.74 -8.58 8.92
N SER A 15 77.44 -8.40 10.21
CA SER A 15 76.26 -7.73 10.84
C SER A 15 76.36 -6.18 10.86
N PRO A 16 75.55 -5.37 11.62
CA PRO A 16 74.27 -5.60 12.33
C PRO A 16 73.20 -4.46 12.17
N ALA A 17 71.94 -4.71 12.56
CA ALA A 17 71.12 -3.89 13.49
C ALA A 17 69.60 -4.10 13.31
N SER A 18 68.98 -4.72 14.33
CA SER A 18 67.64 -4.45 14.91
C SER A 18 66.56 -3.80 14.02
N SER A 19 65.38 -4.39 13.79
CA SER A 19 64.35 -4.54 14.83
C SER A 19 63.11 -5.29 14.30
N LEU A 20 62.35 -5.85 15.24
CA LEU A 20 61.24 -6.79 15.13
C LEU A 20 60.15 -6.46 14.08
N TYR A 21 59.86 -7.42 13.20
CA TYR A 21 58.57 -7.52 12.51
C TYR A 21 58.04 -8.96 12.64
N SER A 22 56.97 -9.14 13.42
CA SER A 22 56.22 -10.40 13.47
C SER A 22 55.18 -10.41 12.35
N PRO A 23 55.02 -11.48 11.56
CA PRO A 23 53.94 -11.56 10.60
C PRO A 23 52.61 -11.79 11.34
N SER A 24 51.68 -10.84 11.23
CA SER A 24 50.30 -11.00 11.68
C SER A 24 49.52 -11.84 10.67
N PRO A 25 48.81 -12.90 11.07
CA PRO A 25 47.87 -13.59 10.20
C PRO A 25 46.55 -12.82 10.18
N HIS A 26 46.15 -12.33 9.00
CA HIS A 26 44.81 -11.83 8.74
C HIS A 26 43.79 -12.97 8.82
N PRO A 27 42.67 -12.84 9.57
CA PRO A 27 41.54 -13.74 9.45
C PRO A 27 40.40 -13.06 8.68
N HIS A 28 40.33 -13.32 7.37
CA HIS A 28 39.07 -13.22 6.64
C HIS A 28 38.59 -14.65 6.34
N GLY A 29 37.37 -15.02 6.73
CA GLY A 29 36.74 -16.20 6.10
C GLY A 29 35.63 -16.95 6.83
N TYR A 30 35.55 -16.98 8.16
CA TYR A 30 34.61 -17.91 8.84
C TYR A 30 33.55 -17.26 9.76
N GLY A 31 33.73 -16.02 10.21
CA GLY A 31 32.81 -15.35 11.14
C GLY A 31 31.53 -14.79 10.49
N ALA A 32 31.62 -14.30 9.25
CA ALA A 32 30.49 -13.65 8.56
C ALA A 32 29.36 -14.65 8.23
N TRP A 33 29.72 -15.84 7.74
CA TRP A 33 28.77 -16.90 7.39
C TRP A 33 28.02 -17.46 8.60
N VAL A 34 28.69 -17.60 9.75
CA VAL A 34 28.07 -18.12 10.99
C VAL A 34 27.11 -17.09 11.61
N GLN A 35 27.41 -15.79 11.51
CA GLN A 35 26.48 -14.72 11.88
C GLN A 35 25.28 -14.63 10.92
N GLU A 36 25.49 -14.75 9.61
CA GLU A 36 24.39 -14.81 8.61
C GLU A 36 23.48 -16.02 8.82
N LEU A 37 24.03 -17.19 9.15
CA LEU A 37 23.25 -18.39 9.48
C LEU A 37 22.40 -18.22 10.76
N SER A 38 22.93 -17.56 11.79
CA SER A 38 22.20 -17.22 13.03
C SER A 38 21.06 -16.22 12.78
N HIS A 39 21.30 -15.21 11.95
CA HIS A 39 20.26 -14.24 11.57
C HIS A 39 19.17 -14.84 10.69
N ASN A 40 19.51 -15.77 9.79
CA ASN A 40 18.52 -16.50 9.01
C ASN A 40 17.63 -17.38 9.91
N GLN A 41 18.21 -18.02 10.93
CA GLN A 41 17.43 -18.77 11.92
C GLN A 41 16.52 -17.86 12.76
N GLN A 42 17.02 -16.70 13.20
CA GLN A 42 16.22 -15.69 13.91
C GLN A 42 15.09 -15.16 13.02
N GLY A 43 15.37 -14.97 11.73
CA GLY A 43 14.38 -14.55 10.74
C GLY A 43 13.26 -15.57 10.54
N VAL A 44 13.61 -16.85 10.33
CA VAL A 44 12.63 -17.94 10.23
C VAL A 44 11.80 -18.05 11.52
N ARG A 45 12.44 -17.90 12.69
CA ARG A 45 11.73 -17.87 13.98
C ARG A 45 10.74 -16.72 14.05
N LEU A 46 11.13 -15.50 13.67
CA LEU A 46 10.24 -14.33 13.64
C LEU A 46 9.03 -14.55 12.72
N ILE A 47 9.25 -15.10 11.53
CA ILE A 47 8.15 -15.41 10.58
C ILE A 47 7.17 -16.40 11.21
N ASN A 48 7.67 -17.47 11.83
CA ASN A 48 6.83 -18.47 12.51
C ASN A 48 6.06 -17.85 13.68
N LEU A 49 6.70 -17.06 14.53
CA LEU A 49 6.05 -16.37 15.64
C LEU A 49 4.93 -15.45 15.16
N LEU A 50 5.14 -14.71 14.07
CA LEU A 50 4.14 -13.83 13.48
C LEU A 50 2.93 -14.60 12.96
N TYR A 51 3.14 -15.74 12.29
CA TYR A 51 2.05 -16.59 11.82
C TYR A 51 1.22 -17.16 12.98
N GLN A 52 1.89 -17.68 14.02
CA GLN A 52 1.21 -18.21 15.21
C GLN A 52 0.45 -17.13 15.96
N CYS A 53 1.09 -15.96 16.17
CA CYS A 53 0.43 -14.81 16.79
C CYS A 53 -0.83 -14.39 16.01
N ALA A 54 -0.75 -14.31 14.68
CA ALA A 54 -1.90 -13.95 13.85
C ALA A 54 -3.05 -14.96 13.99
N ALA A 55 -2.75 -16.26 14.07
CA ALA A 55 -3.75 -17.30 14.28
C ALA A 55 -4.45 -17.17 15.65
N GLU A 56 -3.69 -16.93 16.72
CA GLU A 56 -4.26 -16.75 18.07
C GLU A 56 -5.07 -15.46 18.20
N VAL A 57 -4.62 -14.36 17.57
CA VAL A 57 -5.39 -13.12 17.50
C VAL A 57 -6.70 -13.34 16.74
N ALA A 58 -6.68 -14.09 15.63
CA ALA A 58 -7.89 -14.44 14.89
C ALA A 58 -8.85 -15.34 15.70
N ALA A 59 -8.32 -16.23 16.53
CA ALA A 59 -9.09 -17.05 17.46
C ALA A 59 -9.61 -16.27 18.69
N GLY A 60 -9.14 -15.03 18.91
CA GLY A 60 -9.47 -14.23 20.10
C GLY A 60 -8.88 -14.80 21.39
N ALA A 61 -7.80 -15.57 21.30
CA ALA A 61 -7.11 -16.18 22.43
C ALA A 61 -6.05 -15.22 23.00
N PHE A 62 -6.49 -14.32 23.88
CA PHE A 62 -5.68 -13.22 24.41
C PHE A 62 -4.34 -13.67 25.01
N ASP A 63 -4.35 -14.65 25.90
CA ASP A 63 -3.14 -15.04 26.65
C ASP A 63 -2.07 -15.64 25.72
N ARG A 64 -2.51 -16.48 24.77
CA ARG A 64 -1.61 -17.06 23.76
C ARG A 64 -1.11 -16.02 22.78
N ALA A 65 -1.97 -15.11 22.33
CA ALA A 65 -1.57 -13.98 21.49
C ALA A 65 -0.55 -13.09 22.23
N ASN A 66 -0.78 -12.77 23.51
CA ASN A 66 0.13 -11.99 24.33
C ASN A 66 1.49 -12.69 24.50
N TYR A 67 1.51 -14.00 24.74
CA TYR A 67 2.74 -14.79 24.79
C TYR A 67 3.56 -14.65 23.50
N TYR A 68 2.93 -14.81 22.33
CA TYR A 68 3.65 -14.64 21.07
C TYR A 68 4.12 -13.20 20.83
N LEU A 69 3.31 -12.20 21.18
CA LEU A 69 3.72 -10.79 21.09
C LEU A 69 4.95 -10.50 21.95
N GLU A 70 4.99 -11.01 23.19
CA GLU A 70 6.15 -10.89 24.08
C GLU A 70 7.41 -11.52 23.47
N GLN A 71 7.29 -12.71 22.87
CA GLN A 71 8.41 -13.35 22.18
C GLN A 71 8.90 -12.54 20.97
N ILE A 72 7.98 -11.92 20.21
CA ILE A 72 8.33 -11.11 19.05
C ILE A 72 9.03 -9.82 19.47
N THR A 73 8.56 -9.11 20.50
CA THR A 73 9.15 -7.84 20.95
C THR A 73 10.56 -8.00 21.52
N GLN A 74 10.92 -9.19 22.02
CA GLN A 74 12.29 -9.51 22.40
C GLN A 74 13.24 -9.66 21.19
N LEU A 75 12.71 -9.98 20.01
CA LEU A 75 13.49 -10.30 18.81
C LEU A 75 13.40 -9.22 17.73
N ALA A 76 12.46 -8.28 17.85
CA ALA A 76 12.09 -7.30 16.85
C ALA A 76 12.11 -5.88 17.43
N SER A 77 12.75 -4.95 16.71
CA SER A 77 12.76 -3.53 17.04
C SER A 77 12.70 -2.69 15.77
N LEU A 78 12.09 -1.51 15.84
CA LEU A 78 12.04 -0.55 14.73
C LEU A 78 13.42 0.01 14.39
N ASP A 79 14.36 0.01 15.34
CA ASP A 79 15.74 0.46 15.15
C ASP A 79 16.69 -0.70 14.81
N ALA A 80 16.16 -1.91 14.62
CA ALA A 80 16.97 -3.08 14.34
C ALA A 80 17.75 -2.93 13.01
N PRO A 81 18.99 -3.42 12.94
CA PRO A 81 19.80 -3.34 11.72
C PRO A 81 19.16 -4.12 10.56
N HIS A 82 18.47 -5.22 10.88
CA HIS A 82 17.88 -6.13 9.90
C HIS A 82 16.43 -5.79 9.59
N THR A 83 16.10 -5.76 8.29
CA THR A 83 14.76 -5.39 7.79
C THR A 83 13.65 -6.28 8.34
N LEU A 84 13.88 -7.59 8.42
CA LEU A 84 12.88 -8.54 8.92
C LEU A 84 12.52 -8.27 10.39
N GLN A 85 13.48 -7.85 11.21
CA GLN A 85 13.22 -7.46 12.60
C GLN A 85 12.41 -6.17 12.68
N ARG A 86 12.75 -5.15 11.88
CA ARG A 86 11.98 -3.90 11.82
C ARG A 86 10.55 -4.14 11.40
N LEU A 87 10.34 -4.98 10.39
CA LEU A 87 9.01 -5.35 9.92
C LEU A 87 8.25 -6.20 10.93
N ALA A 88 8.90 -7.18 11.57
CA ALA A 88 8.27 -7.96 12.63
C ALA A 88 7.75 -7.06 13.76
N ALA A 89 8.47 -5.99 14.11
CA ALA A 89 8.01 -5.02 15.11
C ALA A 89 6.74 -4.28 14.65
N VAL A 90 6.69 -3.87 13.38
CA VAL A 90 5.50 -3.23 12.78
C VAL A 90 4.29 -4.18 12.76
N PHE A 91 4.51 -5.44 12.38
CA PHE A 91 3.45 -6.45 12.38
C PHE A 91 2.96 -6.78 13.80
N ALA A 92 3.87 -6.87 14.78
CA ALA A 92 3.51 -7.09 16.18
C ALA A 92 2.63 -5.94 16.71
N ASP A 93 3.00 -4.68 16.44
CA ASP A 93 2.17 -3.52 16.79
C ASP A 93 0.79 -3.58 16.12
N ALA A 94 0.73 -3.97 14.83
CA ALA A 94 -0.54 -4.11 14.12
C ALA A 94 -1.42 -5.24 14.69
N LEU A 95 -0.83 -6.39 15.03
CA LEU A 95 -1.53 -7.52 15.67
C LEU A 95 -2.01 -7.17 17.08
N ALA A 96 -1.19 -6.47 17.87
CA ALA A 96 -1.56 -5.98 19.19
C ALA A 96 -2.73 -5.00 19.13
N ARG A 97 -2.74 -4.08 18.16
CA ARG A 97 -3.89 -3.19 17.90
C ARG A 97 -5.15 -3.95 17.51
N LYS A 98 -5.02 -4.97 16.65
CA LYS A 98 -6.14 -5.85 16.29
C LYS A 98 -6.73 -6.54 17.52
N LEU A 99 -5.88 -7.03 18.42
CA LEU A 99 -6.28 -7.65 19.67
C LEU A 99 -6.95 -6.63 20.62
N LEU A 100 -6.40 -5.42 20.75
CA LEU A 100 -6.99 -4.32 21.55
C LEU A 100 -8.36 -3.88 21.02
N ASN A 101 -8.61 -3.97 19.71
CA ASN A 101 -9.91 -3.63 19.13
C ASN A 101 -11.05 -4.55 19.60
N LEU A 102 -10.75 -5.71 20.20
CA LEU A 102 -11.74 -6.54 20.89
C LEU A 102 -12.25 -5.88 22.19
N VAL A 103 -11.56 -4.85 22.69
CA VAL A 103 -11.89 -4.04 23.88
C VAL A 103 -11.98 -2.56 23.49
N PRO A 104 -13.12 -2.11 22.91
CA PRO A 104 -13.20 -0.81 22.22
C PRO A 104 -12.90 0.42 23.09
N GLY A 105 -13.22 0.37 24.39
CA GLY A 105 -12.95 1.46 25.33
C GLY A 105 -11.46 1.73 25.50
N LEU A 106 -10.68 0.67 25.72
CA LEU A 106 -9.21 0.77 25.83
C LEU A 106 -8.59 1.17 24.50
N SER A 107 -9.03 0.54 23.40
CA SER A 107 -8.55 0.87 22.07
C SER A 107 -8.73 2.36 21.76
N ARG A 108 -9.93 2.93 21.98
CA ARG A 108 -10.15 4.37 21.75
C ARG A 108 -9.27 5.24 22.61
N ALA A 109 -9.21 4.98 23.92
CA ALA A 109 -8.45 5.82 24.85
C ALA A 109 -6.94 5.85 24.54
N LEU A 110 -6.37 4.72 24.12
CA LEU A 110 -4.94 4.58 23.89
C LEU A 110 -4.53 4.96 22.45
N LEU A 111 -5.30 4.56 21.45
CA LEU A 111 -4.90 4.68 20.05
C LEU A 111 -5.23 6.04 19.42
N SER A 112 -6.23 6.78 19.94
CA SER A 112 -6.56 8.11 19.40
C SER A 112 -5.42 9.10 19.55
N THR A 113 -4.73 9.07 20.70
CA THR A 113 -3.65 10.00 21.06
C THR A 113 -2.36 9.67 20.29
N ALA A 114 -2.06 8.39 20.12
CA ALA A 114 -0.86 7.93 19.41
C ALA A 114 -0.86 8.31 17.92
N ASN A 115 -2.03 8.29 17.27
CA ASN A 115 -2.13 8.56 15.82
C ASN A 115 -1.90 10.04 15.46
N SER A 116 -2.03 10.98 16.40
CA SER A 116 -1.90 12.41 16.14
C SER A 116 -0.48 12.97 16.32
N ALA A 117 0.36 12.34 17.15
CA ALA A 117 1.65 12.92 17.55
C ALA A 117 2.64 13.06 16.38
N GLU A 118 2.63 12.11 15.44
CA GLU A 118 3.61 12.03 14.35
C GLU A 118 3.04 12.44 12.97
N ALA A 119 1.82 12.98 12.93
CA ALA A 119 1.16 13.32 11.66
C ALA A 119 1.97 14.31 10.81
N HIS A 120 2.60 15.30 11.46
CA HIS A 120 3.47 16.29 10.82
C HIS A 120 4.73 15.66 10.16
N LEU A 121 5.10 14.44 10.55
CA LEU A 121 6.28 13.75 10.03
C LEU A 121 6.00 12.96 8.74
N ILE A 122 4.72 12.71 8.43
CA ILE A 122 4.27 11.87 7.30
C ILE A 122 4.70 12.44 5.93
N PRO A 123 4.57 13.76 5.64
CA PRO A 123 4.98 14.29 4.35
C PRO A 123 6.46 14.05 4.03
N ALA A 124 7.34 14.28 5.02
CA ALA A 124 8.77 13.98 4.86
C ALA A 124 9.05 12.48 4.72
N ALA A 125 8.32 11.62 5.44
CA ALA A 125 8.45 10.17 5.29
C ALA A 125 8.05 9.69 3.89
N ARG A 126 6.98 10.24 3.30
CA ARG A 126 6.57 9.99 1.91
C ARG A 126 7.62 10.47 0.91
N ARG A 127 8.21 11.63 1.15
CA ARG A 127 9.32 12.15 0.33
C ARG A 127 10.53 11.20 0.37
N HIS A 128 10.94 10.75 1.55
CA HIS A 128 12.02 9.77 1.66
C HIS A 128 11.68 8.48 0.92
N LEU A 129 10.46 7.96 1.06
CA LEU A 129 10.03 6.77 0.33
C LEU A 129 10.09 6.96 -1.19
N PHE A 130 9.66 8.13 -1.67
CA PHE A 130 9.79 8.51 -3.08
C PHE A 130 11.26 8.51 -3.51
N ASP A 131 12.16 9.06 -2.72
CA ASP A 131 13.60 9.14 -3.03
C ASP A 131 14.30 7.77 -2.99
N MET A 132 13.86 6.87 -2.11
CA MET A 132 14.46 5.55 -1.93
C MET A 132 13.95 4.48 -2.91
N LEU A 133 12.72 4.61 -3.43
CA LEU A 133 12.08 3.58 -4.25
C LEU A 133 11.72 4.10 -5.67
N PRO A 134 11.86 3.26 -6.71
CA PRO A 134 11.55 3.66 -8.08
C PRO A 134 10.05 3.74 -8.40
N PHE A 135 9.19 3.06 -7.64
CA PHE A 135 7.84 2.73 -8.10
C PHE A 135 7.01 3.95 -8.49
N MET A 136 7.02 5.00 -7.66
CA MET A 136 6.28 6.23 -7.95
C MET A 136 6.90 7.00 -9.12
N LYS A 137 8.23 7.03 -9.22
CA LYS A 137 8.94 7.65 -10.36
C LYS A 137 8.57 6.96 -11.67
N LEU A 138 8.54 5.62 -11.68
CA LEU A 138 8.12 4.83 -12.83
C LEU A 138 6.63 5.02 -13.14
N ALA A 139 5.76 5.06 -12.13
CA ALA A 139 4.33 5.29 -12.31
C ALA A 139 4.08 6.65 -12.96
N TYR A 140 4.72 7.72 -12.47
CA TYR A 140 4.61 9.06 -13.04
C TYR A 140 5.12 9.11 -14.47
N LEU A 141 6.30 8.55 -14.74
CA LEU A 141 6.89 8.53 -16.08
C LEU A 141 5.98 7.81 -17.08
N THR A 142 5.57 6.59 -16.76
CA THR A 142 4.74 5.77 -17.66
C THR A 142 3.33 6.33 -17.83
N THR A 143 2.77 6.94 -16.78
CA THR A 143 1.48 7.66 -16.84
C THR A 143 1.59 8.88 -17.76
N ASN A 144 2.62 9.70 -17.57
CA ASN A 144 2.85 10.87 -18.42
C ASN A 144 3.08 10.48 -19.88
N HIS A 145 3.80 9.38 -20.13
CA HIS A 145 4.02 8.87 -21.48
C HIS A 145 2.69 8.48 -22.13
N ALA A 146 1.85 7.72 -21.43
CA ALA A 146 0.53 7.33 -21.93
C ALA A 146 -0.39 8.54 -22.15
N ILE A 147 -0.34 9.55 -21.26
CA ILE A 147 -1.07 10.82 -21.44
C ILE A 147 -0.55 11.57 -22.66
N LEU A 148 0.76 11.67 -22.85
CA LEU A 148 1.36 12.38 -23.98
C LEU A 148 0.92 11.78 -25.31
N GLU A 149 0.95 10.45 -25.43
CA GLU A 149 0.48 9.72 -26.61
C GLU A 149 -1.02 9.92 -26.84
N ALA A 150 -1.83 9.78 -25.78
CA ALA A 150 -3.27 9.99 -25.89
C ALA A 150 -3.63 11.44 -26.27
N MET A 151 -2.82 12.42 -25.88
CA MET A 151 -3.05 13.84 -26.15
C MET A 151 -2.33 14.36 -27.40
N GLU A 152 -1.86 13.47 -28.27
CA GLU A 152 -1.33 13.87 -29.56
C GLU A 152 -2.38 14.65 -30.38
N GLY A 153 -1.97 15.79 -30.94
CA GLY A 153 -2.83 16.69 -31.72
C GLY A 153 -3.80 17.56 -30.92
N GLU A 154 -3.98 17.32 -29.61
CA GLU A 154 -4.93 18.07 -28.80
C GLU A 154 -4.42 19.48 -28.46
N LYS A 155 -5.27 20.49 -28.66
CA LYS A 155 -4.95 21.89 -28.35
C LYS A 155 -5.33 22.31 -26.93
N PHE A 156 -6.35 21.68 -26.36
CA PHE A 156 -6.84 21.93 -25.01
C PHE A 156 -6.83 20.61 -24.24
N VAL A 157 -6.01 20.52 -23.21
CA VAL A 157 -5.82 19.31 -22.42
C VAL A 157 -6.19 19.59 -20.97
N HIS A 158 -7.05 18.74 -20.40
CA HIS A 158 -7.37 18.72 -18.98
C HIS A 158 -6.85 17.44 -18.35
N VAL A 159 -5.96 17.57 -17.37
CA VAL A 159 -5.52 16.44 -16.55
C VAL A 159 -6.17 16.53 -15.18
N VAL A 160 -6.78 15.43 -14.73
CA VAL A 160 -7.26 15.27 -13.36
C VAL A 160 -6.33 14.32 -12.61
N ASP A 161 -5.74 14.83 -11.52
CA ASP A 161 -4.91 14.08 -10.59
C ASP A 161 -5.76 13.64 -9.38
N LEU A 162 -6.02 12.33 -9.30
CA LEU A 162 -6.73 11.67 -8.21
C LEU A 162 -5.78 10.85 -7.32
N SER A 163 -4.49 11.20 -7.30
CA SER A 163 -3.46 10.44 -6.57
C SER A 163 -3.41 10.76 -5.07
N GLY A 164 -4.09 11.82 -4.60
CA GLY A 164 -4.21 12.17 -3.19
C GLY A 164 -2.85 12.15 -2.48
N PRO A 165 -2.68 11.38 -1.38
CA PRO A 165 -1.40 11.18 -0.70
C PRO A 165 -0.17 10.86 -1.54
N ALA A 166 -0.35 10.26 -2.73
CA ALA A 166 0.72 9.92 -3.66
C ALA A 166 0.97 11.00 -4.71
N ALA A 167 0.26 12.14 -4.67
CA ALA A 167 0.48 13.25 -5.59
C ALA A 167 1.84 13.91 -5.35
N ASN A 168 2.51 14.32 -6.44
CA ASN A 168 3.79 15.02 -6.38
C ASN A 168 3.92 15.95 -7.60
N THR A 169 4.38 17.19 -7.39
CA THR A 169 4.57 18.18 -8.46
C THR A 169 5.52 17.69 -9.55
N VAL A 170 6.49 16.85 -9.21
CA VAL A 170 7.48 16.32 -10.17
C VAL A 170 6.84 15.58 -11.34
N GLN A 171 5.69 14.92 -11.13
CA GLN A 171 4.96 14.26 -12.21
C GLN A 171 4.56 15.30 -13.26
N TRP A 172 3.91 16.38 -12.83
CA TRP A 172 3.35 17.37 -13.74
C TRP A 172 4.41 18.27 -14.37
N ILE A 173 5.51 18.56 -13.64
CA ILE A 173 6.68 19.24 -14.20
C ILE A 173 7.31 18.41 -15.32
N ALA A 174 7.47 17.09 -15.13
CA ALA A 174 7.95 16.21 -16.19
C ALA A 174 7.02 16.19 -17.42
N LEU A 175 5.70 16.30 -17.21
CA LEU A 175 4.73 16.40 -18.30
C LEU A 175 4.84 17.74 -19.05
N PHE A 176 5.15 18.85 -18.36
CA PHE A 176 5.41 20.15 -19.00
C PHE A 176 6.60 20.07 -19.95
N HIS A 177 7.71 19.46 -19.50
CA HIS A 177 8.87 19.21 -20.36
C HIS A 177 8.49 18.40 -21.61
N ALA A 178 7.69 17.34 -21.44
CA ALA A 178 7.24 16.49 -22.54
C ALA A 178 6.34 17.25 -23.54
N PHE A 179 5.40 18.06 -23.07
CA PHE A 179 4.54 18.86 -23.93
C PHE A 179 5.29 19.97 -24.67
N ARG A 180 6.29 20.59 -24.04
CA ARG A 180 7.14 21.58 -24.72
C ARG A 180 7.90 20.97 -25.90
N ALA A 181 8.32 19.71 -25.78
CA ALA A 181 8.99 18.98 -26.86
C ALA A 181 8.04 18.49 -27.97
N ARG A 182 6.72 18.66 -27.82
CA ARG A 182 5.72 18.19 -28.78
C ARG A 182 5.78 19.00 -30.09
N ARG A 183 5.63 18.30 -31.21
CA ARG A 183 5.46 18.93 -32.53
C ARG A 183 4.19 19.80 -32.53
N GLY A 184 4.32 21.07 -32.90
CA GLY A 184 3.23 22.05 -32.85
C GLY A 184 3.09 22.80 -31.51
N GLY A 185 4.00 22.55 -30.56
CA GLY A 185 4.06 23.28 -29.29
C GLY A 185 3.16 22.72 -28.18
N PRO A 186 3.26 23.29 -26.97
CA PRO A 186 2.46 22.87 -25.83
C PRO A 186 0.96 23.21 -26.02
N PRO A 187 0.05 22.37 -25.49
CA PRO A 187 -1.38 22.70 -25.47
C PRO A 187 -1.70 23.76 -24.42
N HIS A 188 -2.91 24.32 -24.46
CA HIS A 188 -3.49 24.94 -23.28
C HIS A 188 -3.80 23.85 -22.26
N LEU A 189 -3.08 23.88 -21.14
CA LEU A 189 -3.07 22.82 -20.16
C LEU A 189 -3.80 23.24 -18.90
N ARG A 190 -4.76 22.42 -18.48
CA ARG A 190 -5.43 22.56 -17.19
C ARG A 190 -5.14 21.35 -16.33
N ILE A 191 -4.76 21.57 -15.08
CA ILE A 191 -4.61 20.49 -14.08
C ILE A 191 -5.61 20.70 -12.96
N THR A 192 -6.35 19.66 -12.60
CA THR A 192 -7.19 19.62 -11.40
C THR A 192 -6.66 18.56 -10.45
N ALA A 193 -6.27 18.96 -9.24
CA ALA A 193 -5.73 18.04 -8.24
C ALA A 193 -6.69 17.88 -7.07
N VAL A 194 -6.95 16.63 -6.68
CA VAL A 194 -7.76 16.28 -5.51
C VAL A 194 -6.83 15.85 -4.37
N HIS A 195 -6.88 16.57 -3.23
CA HIS A 195 -6.05 16.28 -2.07
C HIS A 195 -6.71 16.80 -0.77
N ASP A 196 -6.46 16.17 0.37
CA ASP A 196 -7.07 16.55 1.67
C ASP A 196 -6.37 17.74 2.35
N SER A 197 -5.07 17.94 2.12
CA SER A 197 -4.34 19.13 2.55
C SER A 197 -4.50 20.33 1.59
N LYS A 198 -5.14 21.41 2.07
CA LYS A 198 -5.16 22.73 1.39
C LYS A 198 -3.77 23.32 1.17
N GLU A 199 -2.90 23.17 2.15
CA GLU A 199 -1.52 23.70 2.10
C GLU A 199 -0.74 23.04 0.95
N PHE A 200 -0.87 21.71 0.82
CA PHE A 200 -0.25 20.98 -0.29
C PHE A 200 -0.78 21.47 -1.65
N LEU A 201 -2.09 21.65 -1.79
CA LEU A 201 -2.70 22.16 -3.03
C LEU A 201 -2.23 23.58 -3.38
N ALA A 202 -2.12 24.46 -2.38
CA ALA A 202 -1.62 25.82 -2.58
C ALA A 202 -0.14 25.83 -3.02
N ASN A 203 0.69 25.01 -2.37
CA ASN A 203 2.10 24.86 -2.75
C ASN A 203 2.24 24.27 -4.17
N MET A 204 1.48 23.21 -4.47
CA MET A 204 1.44 22.62 -5.82
C MET A 204 1.03 23.65 -6.87
N ALA A 205 -0.01 24.45 -6.61
CA ALA A 205 -0.44 25.51 -7.53
C ALA A 205 0.68 26.51 -7.82
N GLY A 206 1.37 27.01 -6.78
CA GLY A 206 2.45 27.98 -6.92
C GLY A 206 3.66 27.42 -7.69
N VAL A 207 4.09 26.20 -7.35
CA VAL A 207 5.19 25.52 -8.05
C VAL A 207 4.84 25.28 -9.52
N LEU A 208 3.67 24.72 -9.81
CA LEU A 208 3.28 24.41 -11.19
C LEU A 208 3.04 25.68 -12.02
N ALA A 209 2.51 26.75 -11.44
CA ALA A 209 2.36 28.02 -12.16
C ALA A 209 3.72 28.60 -12.58
N LYS A 210 4.69 28.62 -11.66
CA LYS A 210 6.05 29.09 -11.93
C LYS A 210 6.75 28.25 -12.99
N GLU A 211 6.65 26.93 -12.90
CA GLU A 211 7.26 26.03 -13.88
C GLU A 211 6.58 26.17 -15.24
N ALA A 212 5.25 26.27 -15.30
CA ALA A 212 4.53 26.48 -16.56
C ALA A 212 4.95 27.79 -17.26
N GLU A 213 5.15 28.88 -16.51
CA GLU A 213 5.69 30.14 -17.04
C GLU A 213 7.11 29.94 -17.60
N ALA A 214 7.98 29.23 -16.86
CA ALA A 214 9.35 28.94 -17.32
C ALA A 214 9.39 28.07 -18.59
N PHE A 215 8.38 27.24 -18.83
CA PHE A 215 8.23 26.42 -20.03
C PHE A 215 7.39 27.06 -21.15
N ASP A 216 6.89 28.28 -20.96
CA ASP A 216 5.97 28.98 -21.87
C ASP A 216 4.73 28.13 -22.22
N ILE A 217 4.10 27.54 -21.19
CA ILE A 217 2.90 26.71 -21.31
C ILE A 217 1.68 27.51 -20.84
N PRO A 218 0.66 27.70 -21.69
CA PRO A 218 -0.61 28.28 -21.26
C PRO A 218 -1.27 27.37 -20.22
N PHE A 219 -1.34 27.81 -18.97
CA PHE A 219 -1.63 26.91 -17.84
C PHE A 219 -2.74 27.42 -16.91
N GLN A 220 -3.56 26.50 -16.43
CA GLN A 220 -4.57 26.73 -15.39
C GLN A 220 -4.54 25.61 -14.33
N PHE A 221 -4.53 25.98 -13.05
CA PHE A 221 -4.65 25.03 -11.95
C PHE A 221 -6.01 25.13 -11.26
N SER A 222 -6.57 24.00 -10.84
CA SER A 222 -7.79 23.92 -10.03
C SER A 222 -7.57 22.99 -8.83
N ALA A 223 -7.66 23.55 -7.64
CA ALA A 223 -7.61 22.80 -6.39
C ALA A 223 -8.99 22.24 -6.03
N VAL A 224 -9.04 20.97 -5.64
CA VAL A 224 -10.23 20.33 -5.06
C VAL A 224 -9.81 19.72 -3.73
N GLU A 225 -10.30 20.30 -2.64
CA GLU A 225 -10.07 19.73 -1.30
C GLU A 225 -10.98 18.52 -1.09
N GLY A 226 -10.38 17.38 -0.75
CA GLY A 226 -11.11 16.16 -0.43
C GLY A 226 -10.32 14.90 -0.70
N ARG A 227 -10.94 13.75 -0.42
CA ARG A 227 -10.39 12.42 -0.70
C ARG A 227 -11.24 11.70 -1.74
N LEU A 228 -10.61 10.83 -2.52
CA LEU A 228 -11.27 10.08 -3.60
C LEU A 228 -12.49 9.29 -3.09
N ASP A 229 -12.40 8.70 -1.91
CA ASP A 229 -13.46 7.91 -1.27
C ASP A 229 -14.64 8.76 -0.75
N GLU A 230 -14.47 10.08 -0.64
CA GLU A 230 -15.50 11.02 -0.19
C GLU A 230 -16.18 11.77 -1.34
N LEU A 231 -15.61 11.73 -2.55
CA LEU A 231 -16.19 12.41 -3.70
C LEU A 231 -17.58 11.83 -4.03
N ASP A 232 -18.53 12.71 -4.30
CA ASP A 232 -19.85 12.32 -4.79
C ASP A 232 -19.78 11.99 -6.29
N PRO A 233 -20.07 10.73 -6.69
CA PRO A 233 -20.08 10.33 -8.10
C PRO A 233 -21.06 11.15 -8.94
N ASP A 234 -22.20 11.56 -8.38
CA ASP A 234 -23.24 12.28 -9.13
C ASP A 234 -22.82 13.73 -9.43
N ALA A 235 -22.00 14.33 -8.55
CA ALA A 235 -21.44 15.67 -8.71
C ALA A 235 -20.04 15.68 -9.37
N LEU A 236 -19.50 14.52 -9.77
CA LEU A 236 -18.08 14.36 -10.13
C LEU A 236 -17.64 15.33 -11.25
N ARG A 237 -18.48 15.54 -12.27
CA ARG A 237 -18.21 16.50 -13.37
C ARG A 237 -17.99 17.91 -12.86
N HIS A 238 -18.85 18.36 -11.95
CA HIS A 238 -18.82 19.69 -11.38
C HIS A 238 -17.64 19.85 -10.42
N VAL A 239 -17.44 18.88 -9.53
CA VAL A 239 -16.34 18.86 -8.56
C VAL A 239 -14.97 18.91 -9.26
N LEU A 240 -14.78 18.09 -10.29
CA LEU A 240 -13.54 18.06 -11.08
C LEU A 240 -13.47 19.19 -12.12
N ARG A 241 -14.49 20.05 -12.20
CA ARG A 241 -14.59 21.19 -13.11
C ARG A 241 -14.32 20.79 -14.57
N VAL A 242 -14.84 19.66 -15.02
CA VAL A 242 -14.63 19.17 -16.39
C VAL A 242 -15.43 20.02 -17.37
N ARG A 243 -14.74 20.59 -18.37
CA ARG A 243 -15.32 21.46 -19.39
C ARG A 243 -15.50 20.70 -20.71
N SER A 244 -16.53 21.05 -21.46
CA SER A 244 -16.71 20.54 -22.82
C SER A 244 -15.65 21.15 -23.75
N GLY A 245 -15.14 20.34 -24.70
CA GLY A 245 -14.15 20.79 -25.70
C GLY A 245 -12.68 20.63 -25.28
N GLU A 246 -12.41 20.18 -24.06
CA GLU A 246 -11.06 19.83 -23.60
C GLU A 246 -10.86 18.30 -23.65
N ALA A 247 -9.69 17.84 -24.09
CA ALA A 247 -9.33 16.43 -24.03
C ALA A 247 -8.94 16.04 -22.59
N LEU A 248 -9.68 15.10 -22.00
CA LEU A 248 -9.56 14.76 -20.59
C LEU A 248 -8.65 13.52 -20.37
N ALA A 249 -7.62 13.69 -19.54
CA ALA A 249 -6.82 12.61 -18.96
C ALA A 249 -7.08 12.50 -17.45
N MET A 250 -7.07 11.28 -16.93
CA MET A 250 -7.14 11.01 -15.49
C MET A 250 -5.94 10.20 -15.03
N SER A 251 -5.32 10.59 -13.93
CA SER A 251 -4.23 9.87 -13.26
C SER A 251 -4.69 9.43 -11.88
N VAL A 252 -4.64 8.12 -11.63
CA VAL A 252 -5.01 7.52 -10.33
C VAL A 252 -3.86 6.65 -9.84
N VAL A 253 -3.04 7.17 -8.92
CA VAL A 253 -1.90 6.45 -8.36
C VAL A 253 -2.17 6.03 -6.93
N ALA A 254 -2.26 4.73 -6.68
CA ALA A 254 -2.45 4.10 -5.38
C ALA A 254 -3.63 4.66 -4.58
N GLN A 255 -4.79 4.83 -5.22
CA GLN A 255 -6.00 5.38 -4.58
C GLN A 255 -7.28 4.60 -4.90
N LEU A 256 -7.35 3.88 -6.02
CA LEU A 256 -8.57 3.21 -6.47
C LEU A 256 -9.00 2.09 -5.50
N HIS A 257 -8.03 1.40 -4.89
CA HIS A 257 -8.28 0.36 -3.87
C HIS A 257 -9.06 0.87 -2.66
N ARG A 258 -9.00 2.17 -2.35
CA ARG A 258 -9.69 2.76 -1.19
C ARG A 258 -11.21 2.76 -1.38
N LEU A 259 -11.69 2.81 -2.63
CA LEU A 259 -13.12 2.75 -2.94
C LEU A 259 -13.74 1.40 -2.57
N LEU A 260 -12.95 0.33 -2.50
CA LEU A 260 -13.41 -0.99 -2.06
C LEU A 260 -13.79 -1.02 -0.57
N ALA A 261 -13.26 -0.10 0.24
CA ALA A 261 -13.59 -0.02 1.67
C ALA A 261 -14.94 0.67 1.91
N ALA A 262 -15.26 1.68 1.09
CA ALA A 262 -16.54 2.40 1.17
C ALA A 262 -17.74 1.48 0.90
N ASP A 263 -17.57 0.44 0.08
CA ASP A 263 -18.61 -0.55 -0.23
C ASP A 263 -19.04 -1.36 1.00
N ASP A 264 -18.13 -1.60 1.95
CA ASP A 264 -18.42 -2.33 3.19
C ASP A 264 -19.14 -1.45 4.22
N ALA A 265 -19.11 -0.11 4.09
CA ALA A 265 -19.82 0.81 4.99
C ALA A 265 -21.36 0.66 4.90
N GLY A 266 -21.87 0.25 3.73
CA GLY A 266 -23.30 0.00 3.49
C GLY A 266 -23.79 -1.36 4.01
N ARG A 267 -22.88 -2.28 4.35
CA ARG A 267 -23.21 -3.56 4.97
C ARG A 267 -23.28 -3.34 6.47
N ARG A 268 -24.49 -3.11 7.01
CA ARG A 268 -24.73 -2.94 8.46
C ARG A 268 -23.96 -4.01 9.25
N HIS A 269 -22.91 -3.60 9.96
CA HIS A 269 -22.32 -4.42 11.00
C HIS A 269 -23.31 -4.43 12.17
N VAL A 270 -23.83 -5.60 12.53
CA VAL A 270 -24.63 -5.76 13.75
C VAL A 270 -23.69 -5.44 14.93
N PRO A 271 -23.91 -4.36 15.71
CA PRO A 271 -23.09 -4.08 16.87
C PRO A 271 -23.40 -5.17 17.90
N GLY A 272 -22.49 -6.12 18.08
CA GLY A 272 -22.66 -7.20 19.06
C GLY A 272 -21.97 -8.53 18.73
N SER A 273 -21.44 -8.74 17.53
CA SER A 273 -20.90 -10.07 17.16
C SER A 273 -19.40 -10.28 17.43
N SER A 274 -18.64 -9.26 17.84
CA SER A 274 -17.17 -9.35 17.97
C SER A 274 -16.57 -8.62 19.19
N CYS A 275 -17.38 -7.89 19.98
CA CYS A 275 -16.92 -7.27 21.22
C CYS A 275 -16.89 -8.31 22.34
N LEU A 276 -15.78 -8.40 23.06
CA LEU A 276 -15.68 -9.29 24.21
C LEU A 276 -15.98 -8.53 25.49
N THR A 277 -16.90 -9.06 26.29
CA THR A 277 -17.08 -8.59 27.67
C THR A 277 -15.84 -8.97 28.49
N PRO A 278 -15.55 -8.27 29.60
CA PRO A 278 -14.48 -8.68 30.52
C PRO A 278 -14.58 -10.16 30.91
N LEU A 279 -15.80 -10.69 31.12
CA LEU A 279 -16.03 -12.11 31.39
C LEU A 279 -15.69 -13.02 30.21
N GLN A 280 -15.97 -12.62 28.97
CA GLN A 280 -15.61 -13.39 27.77
C GLN A 280 -14.10 -13.38 27.50
N ILE A 281 -13.43 -12.27 27.84
CA ILE A 281 -11.96 -12.18 27.78
C ILE A 281 -11.39 -13.18 28.79
N ILE A 282 -11.83 -13.12 30.05
CA ILE A 282 -11.37 -14.03 31.12
C ILE A 282 -11.66 -15.50 30.78
N ALA A 283 -12.87 -15.80 30.28
CA ALA A 283 -13.26 -17.16 29.89
C ALA A 283 -12.44 -17.73 28.72
N ARG A 284 -12.00 -16.87 27.79
CA ARG A 284 -11.16 -17.26 26.64
C ARG A 284 -9.66 -17.30 26.96
N SER A 285 -9.25 -16.53 27.96
CA SER A 285 -7.90 -16.50 28.52
C SER A 285 -7.59 -17.75 29.35
N SER A 286 -8.56 -18.30 30.09
CA SER A 286 -8.35 -19.51 30.89
C SER A 286 -9.61 -20.40 30.97
N PRO A 287 -9.63 -21.58 30.32
CA PRO A 287 -10.77 -22.51 30.42
C PRO A 287 -10.98 -23.04 31.85
N SER A 288 -9.92 -23.12 32.66
CA SER A 288 -9.98 -23.55 34.06
C SER A 288 -10.53 -22.48 35.00
N SER A 289 -10.37 -21.19 34.69
CA SER A 289 -10.83 -20.10 35.57
C SER A 289 -12.32 -19.79 35.38
N PHE A 290 -12.92 -20.15 34.23
CA PHE A 290 -14.35 -19.94 34.02
C PHE A 290 -15.19 -20.77 34.99
N GLY A 291 -14.80 -22.02 35.27
CA GLY A 291 -15.46 -22.87 36.27
C GLY A 291 -15.38 -22.25 37.66
N GLU A 292 -14.20 -21.78 38.07
CA GLU A 292 -13.97 -21.17 39.39
C GLU A 292 -14.63 -19.79 39.55
N LEU A 293 -14.67 -18.97 38.48
CA LEU A 293 -15.37 -17.68 38.50
C LEU A 293 -16.88 -17.82 38.43
N LEU A 294 -17.40 -18.80 37.68
CA LEU A 294 -18.82 -19.11 37.66
C LEU A 294 -19.25 -19.67 39.02
N GLU A 295 -18.45 -20.56 39.63
CA GLU A 295 -18.68 -21.01 41.02
C GLU A 295 -18.61 -19.84 42.00
N ARG A 296 -17.64 -18.92 41.86
CA ARG A 296 -17.54 -17.77 42.76
C ARG A 296 -18.71 -16.80 42.58
N GLU A 297 -19.16 -16.53 41.36
CA GLU A 297 -20.32 -15.66 41.07
C GLU A 297 -21.65 -16.34 41.48
N LEU A 298 -21.80 -17.65 41.24
CA LEU A 298 -22.95 -18.45 41.70
C LEU A 298 -22.98 -18.53 43.25
N ASN A 299 -21.83 -18.73 43.89
CA ASN A 299 -21.71 -18.76 45.36
C ASN A 299 -21.90 -17.38 45.99
N THR A 300 -21.59 -16.29 45.26
CA THR A 300 -21.86 -14.92 45.72
C THR A 300 -23.34 -14.53 45.53
N ARG A 301 -24.04 -15.09 44.53
CA ARG A 301 -25.48 -14.86 44.30
C ARG A 301 -26.42 -15.80 45.04
N LEU A 302 -25.93 -16.90 45.61
CA LEU A 302 -26.74 -17.87 46.37
C LEU A 302 -26.76 -17.61 47.90
N GLN A 303 -26.23 -16.49 48.39
CA GLN A 303 -26.37 -16.08 49.80
C GLN A 303 -27.59 -15.18 50.07
N LEU A 304 -28.76 -15.57 49.56
CA LEU A 304 -30.03 -15.08 50.09
C LEU A 304 -30.91 -16.28 50.44
N SER A 305 -31.24 -16.36 51.73
CA SER A 305 -32.15 -17.34 52.34
C SER A 305 -33.59 -17.20 51.80
N PRO A 306 -34.44 -18.23 52.02
CA PRO A 306 -35.54 -18.57 51.14
C PRO A 306 -36.82 -17.78 51.45
N GLY A 307 -37.53 -17.36 50.41
CA GLY A 307 -38.86 -16.77 50.53
C GLY A 307 -39.47 -16.44 49.17
N ASP A 308 -40.56 -17.13 48.86
CA ASP A 308 -41.62 -16.74 47.93
C ASP A 308 -41.41 -16.91 46.42
N SER A 309 -41.80 -18.11 46.00
CA SER A 309 -42.42 -18.44 44.74
C SER A 309 -43.49 -17.43 44.27
N SER A 310 -43.39 -16.98 43.01
CA SER A 310 -44.48 -17.12 42.02
C SER A 310 -44.12 -16.49 40.66
N SER A 311 -44.40 -17.26 39.60
CA SER A 311 -44.84 -16.86 38.26
C SER A 311 -44.42 -15.51 37.68
N VAL A 312 -43.77 -15.52 36.51
CA VAL A 312 -44.42 -15.20 35.21
C VAL A 312 -43.58 -15.82 34.08
N VAL A 313 -44.11 -16.84 33.42
CA VAL A 313 -43.72 -17.22 32.06
C VAL A 313 -44.87 -16.76 31.17
N SER A 314 -44.63 -15.77 30.33
CA SER A 314 -45.55 -15.42 29.24
C SER A 314 -44.79 -15.15 27.96
N SER A 315 -45.05 -16.05 27.03
CA SER A 315 -44.81 -16.06 25.59
C SER A 315 -44.79 -14.70 24.89
N LEU A 316 -43.81 -14.50 24.00
CA LEU A 316 -43.98 -13.66 22.81
C LEU A 316 -43.30 -14.33 21.60
N SER A 317 -44.16 -14.69 20.64
CA SER A 317 -43.82 -15.19 19.30
C SER A 317 -43.19 -14.07 18.44
N PRO A 318 -42.32 -14.40 17.46
CA PRO A 318 -41.65 -13.39 16.65
C PRO A 318 -42.58 -12.85 15.55
N GLN A 319 -42.89 -11.54 15.59
CA GLN A 319 -43.44 -10.81 14.46
C GLN A 319 -42.31 -10.40 13.50
N SER A 320 -42.42 -10.80 12.24
CA SER A 320 -41.52 -10.40 11.16
C SER A 320 -41.74 -8.94 10.77
N PRO A 321 -40.69 -8.09 10.68
CA PRO A 321 -40.84 -6.79 10.05
C PRO A 321 -40.76 -6.95 8.53
N ALA A 322 -41.75 -6.38 7.84
CA ALA A 322 -41.81 -6.25 6.39
C ALA A 322 -40.51 -5.65 5.84
N GLN A 323 -39.85 -6.39 4.95
CA GLN A 323 -38.70 -5.92 4.19
C GLN A 323 -39.20 -4.93 3.12
N ALA A 324 -39.06 -3.64 3.39
CA ALA A 324 -38.99 -2.66 2.32
C ALA A 324 -37.78 -3.00 1.45
N GLN A 325 -38.02 -3.41 0.20
CA GLN A 325 -36.98 -3.63 -0.81
C GLN A 325 -36.30 -2.29 -1.13
N GLN A 326 -35.32 -1.91 -0.31
CA GLN A 326 -34.33 -0.92 -0.69
C GLN A 326 -33.44 -1.53 -1.76
N ARG A 327 -33.48 -0.92 -2.95
CA ARG A 327 -32.54 -1.12 -4.05
C ARG A 327 -31.11 -1.23 -3.48
N PRO A 328 -30.30 -2.26 -3.80
CA PRO A 328 -28.94 -2.33 -3.27
C PRO A 328 -28.20 -1.08 -3.71
N ALA A 329 -27.70 -0.29 -2.74
CA ALA A 329 -26.86 0.86 -3.04
C ALA A 329 -25.73 0.39 -3.96
N ALA A 330 -25.57 1.05 -5.12
CA ALA A 330 -24.48 0.72 -6.01
C ALA A 330 -23.17 0.85 -5.24
N ALA A 331 -22.31 -0.17 -5.32
CA ALA A 331 -20.96 -0.11 -4.78
C ALA A 331 -20.30 1.21 -5.21
N LYS A 332 -19.72 1.96 -4.25
CA LYS A 332 -19.00 3.22 -4.43
C LYS A 332 -18.03 3.13 -5.61
N LEU A 333 -17.24 2.06 -5.71
CA LEU A 333 -16.35 1.85 -6.86
C LEU A 333 -17.14 1.80 -8.18
N GLY A 334 -18.24 1.05 -8.23
CA GLY A 334 -19.08 0.94 -9.42
C GLY A 334 -19.68 2.29 -9.83
N SER A 335 -20.24 3.03 -8.88
CA SER A 335 -20.77 4.38 -9.12
C SER A 335 -19.70 5.36 -9.58
N PHE A 336 -18.50 5.31 -8.98
CA PHE A 336 -17.36 6.13 -9.39
C PHE A 336 -16.93 5.82 -10.83
N LEU A 337 -16.76 4.54 -11.20
CA LEU A 337 -16.37 4.17 -12.55
C LEU A 337 -17.45 4.53 -13.59
N GLN A 338 -18.73 4.42 -13.23
CA GLN A 338 -19.83 4.89 -14.08
C GLN A 338 -19.77 6.41 -14.30
N ALA A 339 -19.52 7.18 -13.24
CA ALA A 339 -19.35 8.62 -13.32
C ALA A 339 -18.13 8.99 -14.17
N VAL A 340 -16.98 8.33 -13.98
CA VAL A 340 -15.79 8.50 -14.83
C VAL A 340 -16.10 8.20 -16.29
N ARG A 341 -16.82 7.11 -16.58
CA ARG A 341 -17.25 6.79 -17.96
C ARG A 341 -18.09 7.91 -18.56
N ALA A 342 -19.00 8.52 -17.78
CA ALA A 342 -19.84 9.62 -18.23
C ALA A 342 -19.05 10.92 -18.51
N LEU A 343 -17.87 11.10 -17.88
CA LEU A 343 -16.95 12.20 -18.21
C LEU A 343 -16.24 11.98 -19.56
N SER A 344 -16.31 10.77 -20.11
CA SER A 344 -15.71 10.39 -21.38
C SER A 344 -14.21 10.75 -21.50
N PRO A 345 -13.35 10.38 -20.53
CA PRO A 345 -11.92 10.66 -20.62
C PRO A 345 -11.31 9.98 -21.86
N LYS A 346 -10.37 10.67 -22.52
CA LYS A 346 -9.59 10.09 -23.62
C LYS A 346 -8.66 8.99 -23.10
N ILE A 347 -8.15 9.16 -21.88
CA ILE A 347 -7.38 8.15 -21.15
C ILE A 347 -7.54 8.31 -19.64
N MET A 348 -7.61 7.18 -18.94
CA MET A 348 -7.47 7.07 -17.49
C MET A 348 -6.34 6.08 -17.22
N VAL A 349 -5.27 6.55 -16.57
CA VAL A 349 -4.15 5.70 -16.18
C VAL A 349 -4.26 5.38 -14.69
N VAL A 350 -4.17 4.09 -14.37
CA VAL A 350 -4.26 3.56 -13.02
C VAL A 350 -2.95 2.87 -12.68
N ALA A 351 -2.31 3.32 -11.61
CA ALA A 351 -1.14 2.67 -11.02
C ALA A 351 -1.50 2.15 -9.62
N GLU A 352 -1.43 0.85 -9.39
CA GLU A 352 -1.86 0.22 -8.13
C GLU A 352 -0.80 -0.77 -7.63
N PRO A 353 -0.66 -0.97 -6.31
CA PRO A 353 0.14 -2.07 -5.77
C PRO A 353 -0.37 -3.42 -6.28
N GLU A 354 0.54 -4.23 -6.81
CA GLU A 354 0.23 -5.57 -7.33
C GLU A 354 0.22 -6.58 -6.18
N ALA A 355 -0.83 -6.49 -5.35
CA ALA A 355 -0.99 -7.33 -4.18
C ALA A 355 -2.44 -7.80 -4.04
N ASN A 356 -2.64 -8.92 -3.35
CA ASN A 356 -3.97 -9.33 -2.89
C ASN A 356 -3.99 -9.24 -1.37
N HIS A 357 -4.30 -8.06 -0.83
CA HIS A 357 -4.46 -7.82 0.61
C HIS A 357 -5.90 -8.11 1.08
N ASN A 358 -6.74 -8.61 0.17
CA ASN A 358 -8.08 -9.10 0.46
C ASN A 358 -8.13 -10.63 0.61
N ALA A 359 -7.01 -11.33 0.37
CA ALA A 359 -6.86 -12.77 0.63
C ALA A 359 -6.25 -13.04 2.01
N ALA A 360 -6.56 -14.22 2.59
CA ALA A 360 -6.20 -14.61 3.96
C ALA A 360 -4.70 -14.79 4.25
N THR A 361 -3.80 -14.61 3.29
CA THR A 361 -2.34 -14.82 3.44
C THR A 361 -1.55 -13.53 3.14
N PHE A 362 -1.26 -12.74 4.18
CA PHE A 362 -0.81 -11.34 4.09
C PHE A 362 0.70 -11.11 4.32
N LEU A 363 1.36 -11.96 5.12
CA LEU A 363 2.67 -11.67 5.74
C LEU A 363 3.84 -11.56 4.76
N GLU A 364 3.83 -12.32 3.66
CA GLU A 364 4.99 -12.46 2.74
C GLU A 364 5.23 -11.24 1.84
N ARG A 365 4.27 -10.32 1.68
CA ARG A 365 4.33 -9.27 0.63
C ARG A 365 4.81 -7.90 1.13
N CYS A 366 4.69 -7.62 2.43
CA CYS A 366 5.21 -6.39 3.02
C CYS A 366 6.73 -6.42 3.24
N LEU A 367 7.31 -7.63 3.36
CA LEU A 367 8.74 -7.87 3.57
C LEU A 367 9.64 -7.30 2.47
N GLU A 368 9.11 -7.15 1.27
CA GLU A 368 9.89 -6.88 0.05
C GLU A 368 9.98 -5.40 -0.31
N ARG A 369 9.01 -4.58 0.12
CA ARG A 369 9.08 -3.11 -0.10
C ARG A 369 10.09 -2.45 0.84
N ALA A 370 10.28 -3.00 2.04
CA ALA A 370 11.21 -2.45 3.02
C ALA A 370 12.67 -2.87 2.77
N SER A 371 12.93 -4.04 2.18
CA SER A 371 14.29 -4.51 1.88
C SER A 371 14.98 -3.69 0.78
N ALA A 372 14.21 -2.93 -0.01
CA ALA A 372 14.67 -2.31 -1.24
C ALA A 372 15.20 -0.86 -1.05
N ALA A 373 15.16 -0.31 0.17
CA ALA A 373 15.57 1.06 0.49
C ALA A 373 17.07 1.16 0.91
N HIS A 374 17.90 1.78 0.07
CA HIS A 374 19.36 1.90 0.24
C HIS A 374 19.83 3.35 0.56
N ARG A 375 19.39 3.94 1.68
CA ARG A 375 19.92 5.24 2.21
C ARG A 375 19.89 5.29 3.74
N CYS A 376 20.34 6.41 4.33
CA CYS A 376 20.53 6.68 5.77
C CYS A 376 19.52 5.96 6.67
N ALA A 377 20.02 5.23 7.69
CA ALA A 377 19.22 4.33 8.52
C ALA A 377 18.00 5.01 9.17
N ALA A 378 18.13 6.27 9.59
CA ALA A 378 17.06 7.02 10.24
C ALA A 378 15.93 7.42 9.28
N GLU A 379 16.27 7.88 8.07
CA GLU A 379 15.27 8.27 7.05
C GLU A 379 14.49 7.05 6.58
N ARG A 380 15.19 5.93 6.40
CA ARG A 380 14.60 4.62 6.08
C ARG A 380 13.66 4.15 7.18
N ALA A 381 14.12 4.10 8.44
CA ALA A 381 13.32 3.66 9.57
C ALA A 381 12.03 4.50 9.70
N ARG A 382 12.14 5.82 9.49
CA ARG A 382 10.99 6.72 9.48
C ARG A 382 10.00 6.42 8.35
N ALA A 383 10.47 6.21 7.12
CA ALA A 383 9.62 5.87 5.98
C ALA A 383 8.94 4.50 6.14
N GLU A 384 9.69 3.49 6.60
CA GLU A 384 9.18 2.17 6.91
C GLU A 384 8.09 2.24 7.99
N ARG A 385 8.34 2.96 9.09
CA ARG A 385 7.39 3.06 10.21
C ARG A 385 6.13 3.88 9.88
N LEU A 386 6.30 5.06 9.26
CA LEU A 386 5.20 6.02 9.09
C LEU A 386 4.40 5.83 7.80
N VAL A 387 4.97 5.19 6.78
CA VAL A 387 4.28 4.94 5.51
C VAL A 387 3.94 3.47 5.37
N LEU A 388 4.95 2.60 5.30
CA LEU A 388 4.71 1.16 5.14
C LEU A 388 4.03 0.57 6.39
N GLY A 389 4.36 1.06 7.58
CA GLY A 389 3.75 0.62 8.83
C GLY A 389 2.30 1.03 8.97
N GLU A 390 1.92 2.22 8.50
CA GLU A 390 0.51 2.61 8.42
C GLU A 390 -0.26 1.76 7.39
N GLU A 391 0.36 1.41 6.26
CA GLU A 391 -0.27 0.46 5.32
C GLU A 391 -0.48 -0.92 5.98
N ILE A 392 0.55 -1.45 6.67
CA ILE A 392 0.47 -2.74 7.39
C ILE A 392 -0.62 -2.71 8.47
N ARG A 393 -0.64 -1.67 9.32
CA ARG A 393 -1.70 -1.47 10.32
C ARG A 393 -3.07 -1.37 9.67
N GLY A 394 -3.14 -0.65 8.55
CA GLY A 394 -4.34 -0.49 7.75
C GLY A 394 -4.90 -1.82 7.27
N VAL A 395 -4.05 -2.78 6.88
CA VAL A 395 -4.48 -4.11 6.43
C VAL A 395 -4.78 -5.06 7.59
N VAL A 396 -3.93 -5.08 8.63
CA VAL A 396 -4.00 -6.08 9.71
C VAL A 396 -5.00 -5.69 10.78
N ALA A 397 -4.96 -4.45 11.26
CA ALA A 397 -5.65 -4.04 12.48
C ALA A 397 -7.07 -3.51 12.25
N ARG A 398 -7.32 -2.92 11.07
CA ARG A 398 -8.60 -2.30 10.72
C ARG A 398 -9.52 -3.29 10.00
N GLU A 399 -10.82 -3.12 10.16
CA GLU A 399 -11.85 -3.95 9.52
C GLU A 399 -12.93 -3.08 8.87
N GLY A 400 -13.78 -3.69 8.03
CA GLY A 400 -14.89 -2.98 7.38
C GLY A 400 -14.46 -1.73 6.62
N ALA A 401 -15.19 -0.62 6.81
CA ALA A 401 -14.94 0.66 6.13
C ALA A 401 -13.63 1.37 6.56
N GLU A 402 -13.10 1.05 7.75
CA GLU A 402 -11.84 1.62 8.24
C GLU A 402 -10.61 0.99 7.55
N ARG A 403 -10.77 -0.24 7.03
CA ARG A 403 -9.75 -0.98 6.29
C ARG A 403 -9.66 -0.47 4.86
N LYS A 404 -8.93 0.63 4.65
CA LYS A 404 -8.80 1.29 3.33
C LYS A 404 -7.81 0.61 2.38
N GLU A 405 -6.79 -0.06 2.90
CA GLU A 405 -5.68 -0.68 2.12
C GLU A 405 -6.07 -2.03 1.50
N ARG A 406 -7.03 -2.01 0.57
CA ARG A 406 -7.65 -3.22 -0.02
C ARG A 406 -7.08 -3.58 -1.38
N HIS A 407 -5.77 -3.71 -1.47
CA HIS A 407 -5.11 -3.99 -2.74
C HIS A 407 -5.63 -5.26 -3.42
N GLU A 408 -5.88 -5.13 -4.72
CA GLU A 408 -6.21 -6.20 -5.65
C GLU A 408 -5.19 -6.21 -6.79
N ARG A 409 -5.01 -7.37 -7.42
CA ARG A 409 -4.14 -7.59 -8.58
C ARG A 409 -4.75 -6.99 -9.85
N LEU A 410 -3.90 -6.69 -10.84
CA LEU A 410 -4.32 -6.16 -12.14
C LEU A 410 -5.45 -6.97 -12.82
N ALA A 411 -5.44 -8.29 -12.65
CA ALA A 411 -6.48 -9.15 -13.23
C ALA A 411 -7.88 -8.90 -12.62
N GLN A 412 -7.94 -8.57 -11.33
CA GLN A 412 -9.19 -8.24 -10.63
C GLN A 412 -9.65 -6.84 -11.00
N TRP A 413 -8.72 -5.86 -11.00
CA TRP A 413 -8.99 -4.51 -11.52
C TRP A 413 -9.52 -4.56 -12.95
N GLY A 414 -8.93 -5.40 -13.80
CA GLY A 414 -9.37 -5.55 -15.18
C GLY A 414 -10.84 -5.91 -15.32
N ARG A 415 -11.28 -6.96 -14.60
CA ARG A 415 -12.68 -7.37 -14.60
C ARG A 415 -13.63 -6.27 -14.11
N ARG A 416 -13.21 -5.48 -13.10
CA ARG A 416 -14.03 -4.38 -12.56
C ARG A 416 -14.16 -3.22 -13.55
N MET A 417 -13.05 -2.85 -14.20
CA MET A 417 -13.03 -1.79 -15.21
C MET A 417 -13.86 -2.19 -16.44
N GLU A 418 -13.68 -3.43 -16.92
CA GLU A 418 -14.46 -3.99 -18.04
C GLU A 418 -15.96 -4.07 -17.71
N ALA A 419 -16.32 -4.52 -16.51
CA ALA A 419 -17.72 -4.53 -16.05
C ALA A 419 -18.34 -3.13 -15.94
N ALA A 420 -17.52 -2.09 -15.74
CA ALA A 420 -17.95 -0.71 -15.74
C ALA A 420 -18.03 -0.08 -17.15
N GLY A 421 -17.76 -0.85 -18.21
CA GLY A 421 -17.79 -0.36 -19.59
C GLY A 421 -16.55 0.44 -19.99
N MET A 422 -15.40 0.16 -19.36
CA MET A 422 -14.09 0.66 -19.76
C MET A 422 -13.35 -0.42 -20.55
N GLU A 423 -12.55 -0.03 -21.53
CA GLU A 423 -11.66 -0.91 -22.28
C GLU A 423 -10.20 -0.55 -22.04
N ARG A 424 -9.31 -1.55 -22.11
CA ARG A 424 -7.87 -1.36 -21.96
C ARG A 424 -7.30 -0.59 -23.15
N VAL A 425 -6.30 0.24 -22.85
CA VAL A 425 -5.45 0.90 -23.85
C VAL A 425 -4.07 0.28 -23.74
N GLY A 426 -3.50 -0.12 -24.87
CA GLY A 426 -2.14 -0.68 -24.93
C GLY A 426 -1.11 0.30 -24.39
N MET A 427 -0.17 -0.17 -23.58
CA MET A 427 0.94 0.65 -23.10
C MET A 427 2.09 0.54 -24.09
N SER A 428 2.66 1.66 -24.53
CA SER A 428 3.63 1.63 -25.63
C SER A 428 4.99 1.06 -25.22
N TYR A 429 5.68 0.46 -26.19
CA TYR A 429 7.07 0.04 -26.02
C TYR A 429 8.00 1.23 -25.70
N GLY A 430 7.67 2.42 -26.23
CA GLY A 430 8.38 3.67 -25.94
C GLY A 430 8.40 3.98 -24.44
N GLY A 431 7.22 3.97 -23.81
CA GLY A 431 7.08 4.21 -22.37
C GLY A 431 7.83 3.17 -21.53
N MET A 432 7.84 1.90 -21.96
CA MET A 432 8.64 0.86 -21.28
C MET A 432 10.14 1.16 -21.35
N MET A 433 10.64 1.57 -22.52
CA MET A 433 12.06 1.85 -22.71
C MET A 433 12.51 3.08 -21.93
N GLU A 434 11.69 4.12 -21.83
CA GLU A 434 11.97 5.27 -20.96
C GLU A 434 12.01 4.87 -19.49
N ALA A 435 11.07 4.04 -19.04
CA ALA A 435 11.06 3.54 -17.67
C ALA A 435 12.32 2.70 -17.34
N ARG A 436 12.76 1.84 -18.27
CA ARG A 436 14.00 1.06 -18.13
C ARG A 436 15.25 1.95 -18.12
N LYS A 437 15.30 2.96 -18.99
CA LYS A 437 16.39 3.96 -19.00
C LYS A 437 16.45 4.71 -17.68
N LEU A 438 15.31 5.09 -17.11
CA LEU A 438 15.24 5.73 -15.80
C LEU A 438 15.87 4.84 -14.72
N LEU A 439 15.49 3.55 -14.65
CA LEU A 439 16.10 2.62 -13.71
C LEU A 439 17.62 2.50 -13.89
N GLN A 440 18.10 2.42 -15.12
CA GLN A 440 19.54 2.36 -15.42
C GLN A 440 20.26 3.64 -14.95
N SER A 441 19.72 4.81 -15.27
CA SER A 441 20.30 6.11 -14.90
C SER A 441 20.39 6.33 -13.38
N LEU A 442 19.50 5.71 -12.60
CA LEU A 442 19.46 5.80 -11.15
C LEU A 442 20.25 4.68 -10.45
N GLY A 443 20.92 3.80 -11.19
CA GLY A 443 21.66 2.66 -10.63
C GLY A 443 20.75 1.55 -10.08
N TRP A 444 19.50 1.47 -10.54
CA TRP A 444 18.49 0.54 -10.05
C TRP A 444 18.18 -0.60 -11.02
N GLY A 445 18.83 -0.65 -12.18
CA GLY A 445 18.53 -1.60 -13.26
C GLY A 445 18.82 -3.08 -12.95
N GLU A 446 19.61 -3.39 -11.92
CA GLU A 446 19.89 -4.77 -11.50
C GLU A 446 18.84 -5.32 -10.54
N LEU A 447 18.35 -4.47 -9.63
CA LEU A 447 17.41 -4.85 -8.58
C LEU A 447 15.95 -4.69 -9.00
N TYR A 448 15.66 -3.75 -9.90
CA TYR A 448 14.31 -3.44 -10.33
C TYR A 448 14.14 -3.61 -11.83
N GLY A 449 12.92 -3.98 -12.24
CA GLY A 449 12.60 -4.23 -13.64
C GLY A 449 11.24 -3.67 -14.04
N VAL A 450 11.07 -3.46 -15.34
CA VAL A 450 9.78 -3.12 -15.97
C VAL A 450 9.48 -4.17 -17.03
N VAL A 451 8.35 -4.86 -16.87
CA VAL A 451 7.89 -5.91 -17.79
C VAL A 451 6.46 -5.63 -18.24
N HIS A 452 6.13 -6.09 -19.45
CA HIS A 452 4.75 -6.11 -19.91
C HIS A 452 3.98 -7.27 -19.29
N ASP A 453 2.66 -7.12 -19.22
CA ASP A 453 1.78 -8.28 -19.15
C ASP A 453 1.80 -9.07 -20.48
N ALA A 454 1.21 -10.26 -20.49
CA ALA A 454 1.25 -11.14 -21.65
C ALA A 454 0.63 -10.53 -22.92
N ARG A 455 -0.18 -9.46 -22.78
CA ARG A 455 -0.90 -8.81 -23.88
C ARG A 455 -0.28 -7.47 -24.29
N GLY A 456 0.73 -6.97 -23.59
CA GLY A 456 1.33 -5.65 -23.85
C GLY A 456 0.44 -4.47 -23.43
N GLU A 457 -0.58 -4.72 -22.61
CA GLU A 457 -1.62 -3.76 -22.23
C GLU A 457 -1.37 -3.11 -20.86
N ALA A 458 -0.39 -3.60 -20.11
CA ALA A 458 -0.01 -3.07 -18.82
C ALA A 458 1.49 -3.25 -18.56
N PHE A 459 2.00 -2.46 -17.62
CA PHE A 459 3.33 -2.63 -17.06
C PHE A 459 3.25 -3.23 -15.66
N PHE A 460 4.23 -4.06 -15.33
CA PHE A 460 4.56 -4.41 -13.96
C PHE A 460 5.92 -3.85 -13.60
N PHE A 461 6.00 -3.21 -12.44
CA PHE A 461 7.26 -2.81 -11.82
C PHE A 461 7.65 -3.86 -10.81
N CYS A 462 8.80 -4.47 -11.05
CA CYS A 462 9.27 -5.62 -10.32
C CYS A 462 10.45 -5.25 -9.43
N TRP A 463 10.53 -5.91 -8.28
CA TRP A 463 11.78 -6.11 -7.56
C TRP A 463 12.27 -7.53 -7.86
N HIS A 464 13.47 -7.64 -8.41
CA HIS A 464 13.94 -8.81 -9.14
C HIS A 464 12.91 -9.26 -10.19
N ARG A 465 12.25 -10.40 -9.96
CA ARG A 465 11.22 -10.97 -10.86
C ARG A 465 9.81 -10.83 -10.31
N LYS A 466 9.64 -10.28 -9.11
CA LYS A 466 8.34 -10.22 -8.45
C LYS A 466 7.65 -8.89 -8.73
N PRO A 467 6.44 -8.90 -9.30
CA PRO A 467 5.70 -7.66 -9.53
C PRO A 467 5.21 -7.08 -8.20
N LEU A 468 5.41 -5.78 -8.02
CA LEU A 468 5.01 -5.04 -6.81
C LEU A 468 4.01 -3.93 -7.12
N TYR A 469 4.05 -3.39 -8.34
CA TYR A 469 3.09 -2.41 -8.83
C TYR A 469 2.68 -2.78 -10.25
N SER A 470 1.44 -2.48 -10.61
CA SER A 470 0.96 -2.51 -11.98
C SER A 470 0.54 -1.11 -12.44
N VAL A 471 0.74 -0.82 -13.72
CA VAL A 471 0.26 0.39 -14.39
C VAL A 471 -0.53 -0.03 -15.62
N SER A 472 -1.75 0.49 -15.76
CA SER A 472 -2.64 0.19 -16.89
C SER A 472 -3.41 1.43 -17.33
N ALA A 473 -3.68 1.52 -18.62
CA ALA A 473 -4.45 2.60 -19.22
C ALA A 473 -5.83 2.12 -19.68
N TRP A 474 -6.82 3.02 -19.59
CA TRP A 474 -8.23 2.71 -19.79
C TRP A 474 -8.93 3.85 -20.53
N ARG A 475 -9.97 3.53 -21.30
CA ARG A 475 -10.89 4.52 -21.88
C ARG A 475 -12.32 3.97 -21.91
N PRO A 476 -13.37 4.80 -22.03
CA PRO A 476 -14.73 4.31 -22.23
C PRO A 476 -14.82 3.41 -23.46
N ALA A 477 -15.47 2.26 -23.33
CA ALA A 477 -15.70 1.37 -24.47
C ALA A 477 -16.62 2.02 -25.50
N VAL A 478 -16.27 1.90 -26.78
CA VAL A 478 -17.12 2.39 -27.87
C VAL A 478 -18.36 1.50 -27.96
N CYS A 479 -19.55 2.09 -27.85
CA CYS A 479 -20.81 1.36 -28.07
C CYS A 479 -20.87 0.90 -29.54
N ARG A 480 -20.46 -0.34 -29.80
CA ARG A 480 -20.73 -1.00 -31.08
C ARG A 480 -22.25 -1.22 -31.14
N HIS A 481 -22.95 -0.31 -31.79
CA HIS A 481 -24.30 -0.59 -32.25
C HIS A 481 -24.17 -1.79 -33.18
N SER A 482 -24.69 -2.93 -32.74
CA SER A 482 -24.92 -4.08 -33.60
C SER A 482 -25.83 -3.61 -34.73
N GLY A 483 -25.25 -3.21 -35.86
CA GLY A 483 -26.01 -2.92 -37.07
C GLY A 483 -26.78 -4.19 -37.42
N GLY A 484 -28.08 -4.19 -37.13
CA GLY A 484 -28.99 -5.20 -37.63
C GLY A 484 -28.82 -5.24 -39.14
N ARG A 485 -28.33 -6.37 -39.65
CA ARG A 485 -28.49 -6.70 -41.06
C ARG A 485 -29.99 -6.70 -41.31
N LEU A 486 -30.48 -5.64 -41.96
CA LEU A 486 -31.65 -5.72 -42.80
C LEU A 486 -31.34 -6.78 -43.86
N VAL A 487 -31.81 -8.00 -43.64
CA VAL A 487 -31.88 -9.01 -44.67
C VAL A 487 -33.05 -8.59 -45.57
N GLY A 488 -32.70 -7.85 -46.63
CA GLY A 488 -33.58 -7.67 -47.78
C GLY A 488 -33.30 -8.77 -48.79
N SER A 489 -34.20 -9.73 -48.91
CA SER A 489 -34.75 -10.30 -50.16
C SER A 489 -35.86 -11.27 -49.80
#